data_AF-A0A972IP08-F1
#
_entry.id   AF-A0A972IP08-F1
#
_cell.length_a   1.000
_cell.length_b   1.000
_cell.length_c   1.000
_cell.angle_alpha   90.00
_cell.angle_beta   90.00
_cell.angle_gamma   90.00
#
_symmetry.space_group_name_H-M   'P 1'
#
loop_
_entity.id
_entity.type
_entity.pdbx_description
1 polymer ?
#
loop_
_entity_poly.entity_id
_entity_poly.type
_entity_poly.pdbx_seq_one_letter_code
_entity_poly.pdbx_strand_id
1 'polypeptide(L)'
;RDWLHLNAVVWMDEEETVLISGRNQSIVMEFYRDSGIPQWILADHQGWPIAYYPYLLKPVGLRFDWPTTQHAPEVLPDVDNNPNTMDILLFDNGKDRLQHDNFPIAGEKGEIAEASSRLAQYRVNEKEMTVELVWQYGSARPDLYSEIRGDADRLSSGHYIGLFDLEGSDGRSVVLEINPSNGETVFEAEINRDGYRVECRELITEGDLELEIGAPVRNFVPKGVIEKYDSL
;
A
#
# COMPACT_ATOMS: atom_id res chain seq x y z
N ARG A 1 -2.08 8.42 -24.58
CA ARG A 1 -1.34 9.03 -23.46
C ARG A 1 -1.60 8.19 -22.24
N ASP A 2 -0.55 7.88 -21.49
CA ASP A 2 -0.68 7.17 -20.21
C ASP A 2 -1.02 8.19 -19.11
N TRP A 3 -2.30 8.52 -18.99
CA TRP A 3 -2.75 9.65 -18.16
C TRP A 3 -3.06 9.24 -16.72
N LEU A 4 -3.58 8.03 -16.51
CA LEU A 4 -3.94 7.49 -15.19
C LEU A 4 -2.92 6.48 -14.68
N HIS A 5 -2.43 5.59 -15.56
CA HIS A 5 -1.59 4.45 -15.20
C HIS A 5 -2.20 3.62 -14.06
N LEU A 6 -3.31 2.92 -14.38
CA LEU A 6 -3.98 2.02 -13.44
C LEU A 6 -3.05 0.85 -13.09
N ASN A 7 -2.72 0.69 -11.81
CA ASN A 7 -1.73 -0.30 -11.36
C ASN A 7 -2.29 -1.32 -10.35
N ALA A 8 -3.53 -1.16 -9.91
CA ALA A 8 -4.24 -2.13 -9.09
C ALA A 8 -5.77 -1.96 -9.19
N VAL A 9 -6.46 -3.07 -8.91
CA VAL A 9 -7.91 -3.18 -8.80
C VAL A 9 -8.20 -4.15 -7.65
N VAL A 10 -9.03 -3.74 -6.70
CA VAL A 10 -9.51 -4.60 -5.60
C VAL A 10 -11.02 -4.70 -5.71
N TRP A 11 -11.52 -5.93 -5.79
CA TRP A 11 -12.94 -6.23 -5.88
C TRP A 11 -13.55 -6.29 -4.49
N MET A 12 -14.64 -5.54 -4.27
CA MET A 12 -15.38 -5.48 -3.01
C MET A 12 -16.80 -5.99 -3.29
N ASP A 13 -16.97 -7.31 -3.12
CA ASP A 13 -18.15 -8.02 -3.61
C ASP A 13 -19.40 -7.77 -2.79
N GLU A 14 -19.28 -7.61 -1.48
CA GLU A 14 -20.41 -7.37 -0.58
C GLU A 14 -20.98 -5.95 -0.76
N GLU A 15 -20.14 -5.01 -1.18
CA GLU A 15 -20.38 -3.58 -1.32
C GLU A 15 -20.80 -3.19 -2.74
N GLU A 16 -20.68 -4.11 -3.70
CA GLU A 16 -20.89 -3.87 -5.14
C GLU A 16 -19.97 -2.78 -5.74
N THR A 17 -18.81 -2.57 -5.12
CA THR A 17 -17.85 -1.54 -5.49
C THR A 17 -16.51 -2.14 -5.96
N VAL A 18 -15.66 -1.26 -6.48
CA VAL A 18 -14.27 -1.57 -6.82
C VAL A 18 -13.39 -0.44 -6.33
N LEU A 19 -12.27 -0.80 -5.73
CA LEU A 19 -11.20 0.12 -5.40
C LEU A 19 -10.12 0.07 -6.48
N ILE A 20 -9.63 1.23 -6.90
CA ILE A 20 -8.56 1.33 -7.89
C ILE A 20 -7.41 2.21 -7.40
N SER A 21 -6.23 1.96 -7.94
CA SER A 21 -5.06 2.84 -7.80
C SER A 21 -4.56 3.29 -9.17
N GLY A 22 -4.46 4.60 -9.36
CA GLY A 22 -3.93 5.26 -10.54
C GLY A 22 -2.69 6.07 -10.21
N ARG A 23 -1.53 5.60 -10.70
CA ARG A 23 -0.21 6.16 -10.35
C ARG A 23 -0.05 7.60 -10.83
N ASN A 24 -0.35 7.88 -12.09
CA ASN A 24 0.04 9.16 -12.72
C ASN A 24 -0.81 10.36 -12.28
N GLN A 25 -1.88 10.10 -11.54
CA GLN A 25 -2.71 11.14 -10.92
C GLN A 25 -2.65 11.08 -9.38
N SER A 26 -1.89 10.14 -8.80
CA SER A 26 -1.87 9.87 -7.36
C SER A 26 -3.28 9.66 -6.77
N ILE A 27 -4.08 8.84 -7.46
CA ILE A 27 -5.49 8.62 -7.11
C ILE A 27 -5.66 7.21 -6.56
N VAL A 28 -6.28 7.12 -5.38
CA VAL A 28 -6.99 5.92 -4.93
C VAL A 28 -8.48 6.26 -4.90
N MET A 29 -9.31 5.44 -5.52
CA MET A 29 -10.74 5.74 -5.69
C MET A 29 -11.57 4.48 -5.56
N GLU A 30 -12.68 4.58 -4.83
CA GLU A 30 -13.73 3.58 -4.82
C GLU A 30 -14.93 4.07 -5.65
N PHE A 31 -15.56 3.17 -6.40
CA PHE A 31 -16.77 3.47 -7.17
C PHE A 31 -17.68 2.24 -7.30
N TYR A 32 -18.98 2.50 -7.49
CA TYR A 32 -19.96 1.44 -7.78
C TYR A 32 -19.71 0.82 -9.15
N ARG A 33 -19.65 -0.52 -9.21
CA ARG A 33 -19.35 -1.28 -10.43
C ARG A 33 -20.28 -0.96 -11.59
N ASP A 34 -21.58 -0.95 -11.33
CA ASP A 34 -22.60 -0.87 -12.38
C ASP A 34 -22.77 0.54 -12.92
N SER A 35 -22.60 1.56 -12.06
CA SER A 35 -22.84 2.96 -12.43
C SER A 35 -21.57 3.74 -12.74
N GLY A 36 -20.40 3.28 -12.26
CA GLY A 36 -19.15 4.03 -12.32
C GLY A 36 -19.14 5.29 -11.45
N ILE A 37 -20.13 5.48 -10.57
CA ILE A 37 -20.22 6.64 -9.69
C ILE A 37 -19.23 6.45 -8.52
N PRO A 38 -18.31 7.40 -8.28
CA PRO A 38 -17.40 7.34 -7.13
C PRO A 38 -18.17 7.31 -5.81
N GLN A 39 -17.71 6.49 -4.86
CA GLN A 39 -18.04 6.64 -3.45
C GLN A 39 -17.22 7.78 -2.86
N TRP A 40 -15.90 7.67 -3.03
CA TRP A 40 -14.94 8.62 -2.53
C TRP A 40 -13.65 8.56 -3.34
N ILE A 41 -12.82 9.59 -3.17
CA ILE A 41 -11.56 9.79 -3.87
C ILE A 41 -10.51 10.26 -2.86
N LEU A 42 -9.46 9.47 -2.71
CA LEU A 42 -8.24 9.79 -1.99
C LEU A 42 -7.22 10.35 -3.00
N ALA A 43 -7.13 11.67 -3.08
CA ALA A 43 -6.18 12.41 -3.90
C ALA A 43 -6.08 13.85 -3.39
N ASP A 44 -4.98 14.54 -3.71
CA ASP A 44 -4.91 15.99 -3.51
C ASP A 44 -6.00 16.70 -4.34
N HIS A 45 -6.57 17.78 -3.78
CA HIS A 45 -7.74 18.43 -4.35
C HIS A 45 -7.42 19.36 -5.53
N GLN A 46 -6.15 19.61 -5.84
CA GLN A 46 -5.74 20.49 -6.92
C GLN A 46 -6.21 19.98 -8.29
N GLY A 47 -6.80 20.86 -9.10
CA GLY A 47 -7.13 20.57 -10.50
C GLY A 47 -8.39 19.73 -10.75
N TRP A 48 -9.09 19.29 -9.69
CA TRP A 48 -10.32 18.51 -9.85
C TRP A 48 -11.49 19.35 -10.40
N PRO A 49 -12.34 18.79 -11.28
CA PRO A 49 -13.58 19.44 -11.67
C PRO A 49 -14.55 19.53 -10.49
N ILE A 50 -15.35 20.59 -10.43
CA ILE A 50 -16.36 20.84 -9.37
C ILE A 50 -17.30 19.64 -9.17
N ALA A 51 -17.64 18.93 -10.25
CA ALA A 51 -18.51 17.75 -10.19
C ALA A 51 -17.96 16.61 -9.31
N TYR A 52 -16.64 16.57 -9.07
CA TYR A 52 -16.00 15.55 -8.25
C TYR A 52 -15.79 15.97 -6.80
N TYR A 53 -15.97 17.25 -6.46
CA TYR A 53 -15.75 17.76 -5.10
C TYR A 53 -16.54 17.03 -4.01
N PRO A 54 -17.79 16.57 -4.25
CA PRO A 54 -18.53 15.79 -3.24
C PRO A 54 -17.85 14.47 -2.86
N TYR A 55 -16.98 13.92 -3.72
CA TYR A 55 -16.34 12.62 -3.51
C TYR A 55 -14.91 12.76 -2.97
N LEU A 56 -14.32 13.96 -3.01
CA LEU A 56 -12.96 14.17 -2.49
C LEU A 56 -12.95 14.06 -0.96
N LEU A 57 -12.15 13.12 -0.45
CA LEU A 57 -12.00 12.92 0.99
C LEU A 57 -11.31 14.12 1.64
N LYS A 58 -11.78 14.52 2.81
CA LYS A 58 -11.20 15.63 3.58
C LYS A 58 -10.15 15.08 4.55
N PRO A 59 -8.90 15.54 4.50
CA PRO A 59 -7.89 15.08 5.43
C PRO A 59 -8.20 15.54 6.85
N VAL A 60 -8.03 14.64 7.81
CA VAL A 60 -8.13 14.90 9.25
C VAL A 60 -6.90 14.37 9.98
N GLY A 61 -6.70 14.82 11.23
CA GLY A 61 -5.50 14.51 12.02
C GLY A 61 -4.39 15.55 11.87
N LEU A 62 -3.39 15.49 12.74
CA LEU A 62 -2.33 16.51 12.84
C LEU A 62 -1.19 16.33 11.83
N ARG A 63 -1.04 15.13 11.25
CA ARG A 63 0.10 14.76 10.38
C ARG A 63 -0.38 14.00 9.16
N PHE A 64 -1.31 14.61 8.43
CA PHE A 64 -1.81 14.06 7.18
C PHE A 64 -0.84 14.36 6.03
N ASP A 65 -0.69 13.40 5.13
CA ASP A 65 0.10 13.53 3.90
C ASP A 65 -0.49 12.62 2.83
N TRP A 66 -0.68 13.15 1.61
CA TRP A 66 -1.33 12.42 0.52
C TRP A 66 -0.43 11.27 0.01
N PRO A 67 -1.02 10.18 -0.51
CA PRO A 67 -0.25 9.23 -1.29
C PRO A 67 0.20 9.88 -2.60
N THR A 68 1.40 9.55 -3.07
CA THR A 68 1.92 10.05 -4.36
C THR A 68 2.52 8.92 -5.18
N THR A 69 2.04 8.78 -6.42
CA THR A 69 2.48 7.72 -7.35
C THR A 69 2.40 6.31 -6.78
N GLN A 70 1.43 6.07 -5.89
CA GLN A 70 1.30 4.86 -5.06
C GLN A 70 0.94 3.59 -5.85
N HIS A 71 1.18 2.45 -5.22
CA HIS A 71 0.87 1.10 -5.67
C HIS A 71 0.20 0.30 -4.54
N ALA A 72 -0.22 -0.91 -4.87
CA ALA A 72 -0.60 -1.93 -3.88
C ALA A 72 -1.66 -1.50 -2.84
N PRO A 73 -2.84 -1.03 -3.26
CA PRO A 73 -3.95 -0.94 -2.33
C PRO A 73 -4.36 -2.33 -1.83
N GLU A 74 -4.36 -2.48 -0.51
CA GLU A 74 -4.98 -3.59 0.19
C GLU A 74 -6.04 -3.03 1.15
N VAL A 75 -7.28 -3.54 1.06
CA VAL A 75 -8.33 -3.22 2.02
C VAL A 75 -8.12 -4.10 3.25
N LEU A 76 -7.94 -3.48 4.40
CA LEU A 76 -7.69 -4.17 5.66
C LEU A 76 -9.01 -4.54 6.36
N PRO A 77 -9.00 -5.56 7.23
CA PRO A 77 -10.12 -5.81 8.13
C PRO A 77 -10.44 -4.59 9.00
N ASP A 78 -11.68 -4.50 9.50
CA ASP A 78 -12.05 -3.51 10.51
C ASP A 78 -11.18 -3.69 11.77
N VAL A 79 -10.29 -2.73 12.01
CA VAL A 79 -9.34 -2.72 13.14
C VAL A 79 -9.74 -1.74 14.24
N ASP A 80 -10.79 -0.94 14.05
CA ASP A 80 -11.25 0.05 15.03
C ASP A 80 -12.69 -0.14 15.52
N ASN A 81 -13.35 -1.21 15.05
CA ASN A 81 -14.73 -1.58 15.37
C ASN A 81 -15.74 -0.48 15.00
N ASN A 82 -15.49 0.22 13.90
CA ASN A 82 -16.40 1.23 13.39
C ASN A 82 -16.85 0.89 11.96
N PRO A 83 -18.13 0.55 11.76
CA PRO A 83 -18.63 0.10 10.46
C PRO A 83 -18.72 1.22 9.41
N ASN A 84 -18.38 2.46 9.74
CA ASN A 84 -18.32 3.57 8.78
C ASN A 84 -16.88 3.84 8.31
N THR A 85 -15.91 3.08 8.80
CA THR A 85 -14.50 3.25 8.46
C THR A 85 -13.96 2.05 7.72
N MET A 86 -13.09 2.34 6.78
CA MET A 86 -12.32 1.36 6.03
C MET A 86 -10.84 1.75 6.10
N ASP A 87 -10.00 0.78 6.43
CA ASP A 87 -8.55 0.95 6.45
C ASP A 87 -7.97 0.40 5.16
N ILE A 88 -7.09 1.18 4.52
CA ILE A 88 -6.41 0.83 3.28
C ILE A 88 -4.92 0.95 3.50
N LEU A 89 -4.18 -0.14 3.24
CA LEU A 89 -2.72 -0.13 3.17
C LEU A 89 -2.28 0.18 1.74
N LEU A 90 -1.25 1.01 1.60
CA LEU A 90 -0.66 1.40 0.33
C LEU A 90 0.86 1.33 0.40
N PHE A 91 1.47 1.00 -0.73
CA PHE A 91 2.85 1.35 -0.99
C PHE A 91 2.90 2.74 -1.65
N ASP A 92 3.29 3.76 -0.90
CA ASP A 92 3.36 5.14 -1.36
C ASP A 92 4.79 5.49 -1.77
N ASN A 93 5.04 5.53 -3.09
CA ASN A 93 6.38 5.72 -3.66
C ASN A 93 6.99 7.08 -3.32
N GLY A 94 6.19 8.15 -3.20
CA GLY A 94 6.71 9.45 -2.78
C GLY A 94 7.33 10.33 -3.87
N LYS A 95 7.34 9.91 -5.15
CA LYS A 95 8.08 10.58 -6.23
C LYS A 95 7.75 12.07 -6.37
N ASP A 96 6.46 12.40 -6.34
CA ASP A 96 5.97 13.76 -6.59
C ASP A 96 5.54 14.48 -5.30
N ARG A 97 5.91 13.95 -4.11
CA ARG A 97 5.52 14.48 -2.79
C ARG A 97 5.83 15.96 -2.60
N LEU A 98 6.93 16.44 -3.19
CA LEU A 98 7.37 17.85 -3.09
C LEU A 98 6.69 18.79 -4.08
N GLN A 99 5.89 18.29 -5.02
CA GLN A 99 5.21 19.11 -6.03
C GLN A 99 3.83 19.58 -5.57
N HIS A 100 3.34 19.13 -4.41
CA HIS A 100 2.12 19.62 -3.80
C HIS A 100 2.43 20.90 -2.99
N ASP A 101 1.93 22.03 -3.48
CA ASP A 101 2.22 23.40 -2.99
C ASP A 101 1.88 23.68 -1.50
N ASN A 102 1.38 22.69 -0.75
CA ASN A 102 0.82 22.85 0.60
C ASN A 102 1.68 22.31 1.75
N PHE A 103 2.90 21.83 1.53
CA PHE A 103 3.80 21.45 2.63
C PHE A 103 4.88 22.50 2.92
N PRO A 104 4.89 23.13 4.11
CA PRO A 104 6.09 23.79 4.59
C PRO A 104 7.05 22.70 5.06
N ILE A 105 7.86 22.13 4.16
CA ILE A 105 9.05 21.39 4.60
C ILE A 105 10.18 22.39 4.81
N ALA A 106 10.00 23.24 5.81
CA ALA A 106 11.15 23.82 6.49
C ALA A 106 11.74 22.73 7.37
N GLY A 107 12.57 21.85 6.78
CA GLY A 107 13.60 21.24 7.59
C GLY A 107 14.38 22.40 8.23
N GLU A 108 14.57 22.39 9.55
CA GLU A 108 15.28 23.44 10.30
C GLU A 108 16.74 23.66 9.83
N LYS A 109 17.18 23.01 8.75
CA LYS A 109 18.52 23.13 8.14
C LYS A 109 18.57 23.15 6.61
N GLY A 110 17.51 23.57 5.91
CA GLY A 110 17.62 23.85 4.47
C GLY A 110 17.98 22.65 3.58
N GLU A 111 17.73 21.43 4.05
CA GLU A 111 17.75 20.21 3.24
C GLU A 111 16.34 20.04 2.65
N ILE A 112 16.25 19.95 1.33
CA ILE A 112 15.03 19.51 0.64
C ILE A 112 14.72 18.14 1.25
N ALA A 113 13.52 17.95 1.84
CA ALA A 113 13.13 16.61 2.27
C ALA A 113 13.21 15.70 1.04
N GLU A 114 14.14 14.75 1.06
CA GLU A 114 14.32 13.84 -0.07
C GLU A 114 13.03 13.04 -0.29
N ALA A 115 12.75 12.70 -1.55
CA ALA A 115 11.66 11.80 -1.87
C ALA A 115 11.85 10.50 -1.07
N SER A 116 10.77 10.02 -0.45
CA SER A 116 10.80 8.82 0.39
C SER A 116 9.58 7.97 0.15
N SER A 117 9.81 6.66 0.09
CA SER A 117 8.77 5.66 -0.04
C SER A 117 8.34 5.18 1.33
N ARG A 118 7.06 4.85 1.47
CA ARG A 118 6.50 4.36 2.72
C ARG A 118 5.41 3.32 2.49
N LEU A 119 5.29 2.40 3.43
CA LEU A 119 4.03 1.71 3.68
C LEU A 119 3.16 2.71 4.45
N ALA A 120 1.93 2.94 3.99
CA ALA A 120 1.03 3.91 4.60
C ALA A 120 -0.37 3.33 4.73
N GLN A 121 -0.91 3.39 5.94
CA GLN A 121 -2.28 3.00 6.23
C GLN A 121 -3.15 4.25 6.36
N TYR A 122 -4.17 4.33 5.52
CA TYR A 122 -5.17 5.38 5.56
C TYR A 122 -6.48 4.82 6.09
N ARG A 123 -7.13 5.55 6.99
CA ARG A 123 -8.49 5.28 7.41
C ARG A 123 -9.44 6.24 6.73
N VAL A 124 -10.30 5.72 5.88
CA VAL A 124 -11.39 6.44 5.23
C VAL A 124 -12.62 6.32 6.12
N ASN A 125 -13.29 7.43 6.42
CA ASN A 125 -14.63 7.43 6.99
C ASN A 125 -15.61 7.80 5.87
N GLU A 126 -16.35 6.82 5.37
CA GLU A 126 -17.22 6.97 4.21
C GLU A 126 -18.46 7.82 4.51
N LYS A 127 -18.90 7.82 5.76
CA LYS A 127 -20.05 8.61 6.21
C LYS A 127 -19.72 10.09 6.34
N GLU A 128 -18.58 10.41 6.94
CA GLU A 128 -18.14 11.78 7.18
C GLU A 128 -17.32 12.37 6.01
N MET A 129 -16.96 11.54 5.04
CA MET A 129 -16.11 11.87 3.89
C MET A 129 -14.76 12.44 4.32
N THR A 130 -14.12 11.76 5.27
CA THR A 130 -12.80 12.14 5.81
C THR A 130 -11.77 11.04 5.63
N VAL A 131 -10.50 11.41 5.65
CA VAL A 131 -9.38 10.46 5.62
C VAL A 131 -8.31 10.83 6.64
N GLU A 132 -7.80 9.85 7.37
CA GLU A 132 -6.70 9.97 8.31
C GLU A 132 -5.53 9.09 7.88
N LEU A 133 -4.30 9.59 7.96
CA LEU A 133 -3.09 8.76 7.87
C LEU A 133 -2.79 8.20 9.26
N VAL A 134 -3.20 6.95 9.52
CA VAL A 134 -3.17 6.36 10.87
C VAL A 134 -1.85 5.69 11.21
N TRP A 135 -1.10 5.23 10.20
CA TRP A 135 0.20 4.59 10.38
C TRP A 135 1.07 4.73 9.13
N GLN A 136 2.39 4.79 9.32
CA GLN A 136 3.36 4.72 8.22
C GLN A 136 4.71 4.14 8.67
N TYR A 137 5.46 3.57 7.72
CA TYR A 137 6.85 3.15 7.89
C TYR A 137 7.63 3.36 6.59
N GLY A 138 8.90 3.76 6.68
CA GLY A 138 9.81 3.91 5.53
C GLY A 138 10.27 5.34 5.27
N SER A 139 9.51 6.36 5.66
CA SER A 139 9.86 7.78 5.42
C SER A 139 11.19 8.22 6.07
N ALA A 140 11.66 7.49 7.09
CA ALA A 140 12.96 7.72 7.75
C ALA A 140 14.08 6.78 7.25
N ARG A 141 13.82 6.01 6.20
CA ARG A 141 14.72 5.03 5.56
C ARG A 141 14.95 5.43 4.09
N PRO A 142 15.74 6.48 3.82
CA PRO A 142 16.02 6.91 2.44
C PRO A 142 16.74 5.83 1.61
N ASP A 143 17.40 4.88 2.27
CA ASP A 143 18.00 3.70 1.66
C ASP A 143 16.96 2.75 1.02
N LEU A 144 15.68 2.88 1.38
CA LEU A 144 14.58 2.09 0.84
C LEU A 144 13.81 2.81 -0.28
N TYR A 145 14.25 3.98 -0.74
CA TYR A 145 13.49 4.74 -1.72
C TYR A 145 13.25 3.97 -3.04
N SER A 146 11.99 3.94 -3.46
CA SER A 146 11.50 3.23 -4.64
C SER A 146 10.66 4.18 -5.50
N GLU A 147 11.20 4.64 -6.63
CA GLU A 147 10.49 5.57 -7.53
C GLU A 147 9.23 4.96 -8.18
N ILE A 148 9.27 3.65 -8.42
CA ILE A 148 8.26 2.87 -9.12
C ILE A 148 8.10 1.50 -8.46
N ARG A 149 6.98 0.83 -8.76
CA ARG A 149 6.67 -0.52 -8.22
C ARG A 149 6.66 -0.49 -6.69
N GLY A 150 6.79 -1.66 -6.08
CA GLY A 150 6.71 -1.82 -4.64
C GLY A 150 5.35 -2.34 -4.20
N ASP A 151 5.33 -2.81 -2.97
CA ASP A 151 4.21 -3.55 -2.42
C ASP A 151 4.08 -3.37 -0.92
N ALA A 152 2.85 -3.49 -0.43
CA ALA A 152 2.54 -3.43 0.98
C ALA A 152 1.32 -4.32 1.24
N ASP A 153 1.53 -5.40 2.00
CA ASP A 153 0.47 -6.34 2.36
C ASP A 153 0.45 -6.60 3.87
N ARG A 154 -0.73 -6.94 4.40
CA ARG A 154 -0.95 -7.36 5.77
C ARG A 154 -0.84 -8.86 5.93
N LEU A 155 0.00 -9.28 6.86
CA LEU A 155 0.19 -10.67 7.24
C LEU A 155 -0.88 -11.12 8.25
N SER A 156 -1.10 -12.44 8.32
CA SER A 156 -2.01 -13.04 9.30
C SER A 156 -1.58 -12.81 10.76
N SER A 157 -0.29 -12.56 11.01
CA SER A 157 0.25 -12.12 12.30
C SER A 157 -0.22 -10.72 12.72
N GLY A 158 -0.77 -9.94 11.78
CA GLY A 158 -1.05 -8.52 11.96
C GLY A 158 0.15 -7.62 11.66
N HIS A 159 1.30 -8.18 11.27
CA HIS A 159 2.43 -7.42 10.75
C HIS A 159 2.19 -6.97 9.30
N TYR A 160 3.01 -6.05 8.81
CA TYR A 160 3.02 -5.68 7.41
C TYR A 160 4.29 -6.19 6.73
N ILE A 161 4.16 -6.69 5.52
CA ILE A 161 5.28 -6.99 4.63
C ILE A 161 5.36 -5.89 3.56
N GLY A 162 6.57 -5.46 3.23
CA GLY A 162 6.82 -4.48 2.19
C GLY A 162 7.89 -4.94 1.24
N LEU A 163 7.73 -4.61 -0.04
CA LEU A 163 8.78 -4.71 -1.04
C LEU A 163 9.12 -3.32 -1.56
N PHE A 164 10.40 -2.99 -1.51
CA PHE A 164 10.97 -1.74 -2.00
C PHE A 164 11.88 -2.03 -3.20
N ASP A 165 11.50 -1.58 -4.39
CA ASP A 165 12.33 -1.67 -5.61
C ASP A 165 13.29 -0.48 -5.66
N LEU A 166 14.52 -0.69 -5.16
CA LEU A 166 15.41 0.40 -4.80
C LEU A 166 15.83 1.22 -6.04
N GLU A 167 15.63 2.53 -6.00
CA GLU A 167 16.05 3.41 -7.09
C GLU A 167 17.59 3.45 -7.21
N GLY A 168 18.09 3.47 -8.46
CA GLY A 168 19.53 3.63 -8.74
C GLY A 168 20.40 2.45 -8.27
N SER A 169 19.79 1.32 -7.94
CA SER A 169 20.45 0.22 -7.23
C SER A 169 21.01 -0.89 -8.13
N ASP A 170 21.02 -0.72 -9.45
CA ASP A 170 21.34 -1.75 -10.46
C ASP A 170 20.47 -3.02 -10.33
N GLY A 171 19.19 -2.83 -10.00
CA GLY A 171 18.19 -3.88 -9.91
C GLY A 171 18.28 -4.67 -8.61
N ARG A 172 18.16 -3.97 -7.49
CA ARG A 172 18.07 -4.56 -6.15
C ARG A 172 16.76 -4.16 -5.50
N SER A 173 16.22 -5.05 -4.68
CA SER A 173 15.03 -4.77 -3.89
C SER A 173 15.21 -5.23 -2.45
N VAL A 174 14.48 -4.62 -1.53
CA VAL A 174 14.42 -5.05 -0.13
C VAL A 174 13.03 -5.55 0.16
N VAL A 175 12.93 -6.73 0.77
CA VAL A 175 11.71 -7.23 1.39
C VAL A 175 11.88 -7.10 2.90
N LEU A 176 10.89 -6.52 3.57
CA LEU A 176 10.89 -6.41 5.02
C LEU A 176 9.55 -6.78 5.62
N GLU A 177 9.57 -7.28 6.85
CA GLU A 177 8.41 -7.46 7.70
C GLU A 177 8.53 -6.51 8.90
N ILE A 178 7.47 -5.76 9.18
CA ILE A 178 7.42 -4.74 10.21
C ILE A 178 6.25 -5.01 11.16
N ASN A 179 6.51 -4.99 12.46
CA ASN A 179 5.46 -5.00 13.46
C ASN A 179 4.90 -3.58 13.64
N PRO A 180 3.64 -3.30 13.23
CA PRO A 180 3.11 -1.95 13.26
C PRO A 180 2.86 -1.42 14.68
N SER A 181 2.79 -2.29 15.69
CA SER A 181 2.51 -1.91 17.08
C SER A 181 3.69 -1.26 17.80
N ASN A 182 4.93 -1.58 17.39
CA ASN A 182 6.16 -1.10 18.02
C ASN A 182 7.19 -0.55 17.02
N GLY A 183 6.98 -0.71 15.72
CA GLY A 183 7.90 -0.26 14.67
C GLY A 183 9.15 -1.13 14.52
N GLU A 184 9.15 -2.35 15.05
CA GLU A 184 10.27 -3.29 14.96
C GLU A 184 10.27 -4.04 13.62
N THR A 185 11.39 -3.94 12.88
CA THR A 185 11.64 -4.79 11.71
C THR A 185 11.92 -6.22 12.17
N VAL A 186 11.01 -7.14 11.88
CA VAL A 186 11.07 -8.56 12.27
C VAL A 186 11.90 -9.38 11.27
N PHE A 187 11.88 -8.96 10.01
CA PHE A 187 12.63 -9.58 8.92
C PHE A 187 13.06 -8.51 7.92
N GLU A 188 14.26 -8.64 7.36
CA GLU A 188 14.73 -7.80 6.24
C GLU A 188 15.67 -8.62 5.37
N ALA A 189 15.45 -8.61 4.05
CA ALA A 189 16.29 -9.30 3.09
C ALA A 189 16.46 -8.47 1.82
N GLU A 190 17.70 -8.38 1.33
CA GLU A 190 18.01 -7.80 0.03
C GLU A 190 17.98 -8.88 -1.05
N ILE A 191 17.31 -8.57 -2.15
CA ILE A 191 17.21 -9.41 -3.34
C ILE A 191 17.99 -8.71 -4.45
N ASN A 192 18.94 -9.41 -5.06
CA ASN A 192 19.73 -8.89 -6.17
C ASN A 192 18.99 -9.03 -7.52
N ARG A 193 17.75 -8.53 -7.56
CA ARG A 193 16.88 -8.35 -8.73
C ARG A 193 15.84 -7.26 -8.47
N ASP A 194 15.36 -6.65 -9.54
CA ASP A 194 14.13 -5.86 -9.55
C ASP A 194 12.96 -6.63 -8.92
N GLY A 195 12.22 -5.94 -8.07
CA GLY A 195 11.06 -6.46 -7.38
C GLY A 195 9.80 -5.75 -7.87
N TYR A 196 8.81 -6.53 -8.29
CA TYR A 196 7.52 -5.96 -8.70
C TYR A 196 6.52 -5.92 -7.53
N ARG A 197 6.37 -7.08 -6.86
CA ARG A 197 5.41 -7.37 -5.78
C ARG A 197 5.98 -8.46 -4.86
N VAL A 198 5.51 -8.54 -3.62
CA VAL A 198 5.85 -9.61 -2.66
C VAL A 198 4.58 -10.20 -2.07
N GLU A 199 4.58 -11.50 -1.85
CA GLU A 199 3.42 -12.22 -1.34
C GLU A 199 3.89 -13.21 -0.28
N CYS A 200 3.32 -13.17 0.92
CA CYS A 200 3.55 -14.17 1.93
C CYS A 200 2.48 -15.27 1.80
N ARG A 201 2.91 -16.49 1.47
CA ARG A 201 2.00 -17.62 1.22
C ARG A 201 2.30 -18.76 2.19
N GLU A 202 1.24 -19.40 2.66
CA GLU A 202 1.35 -20.61 3.46
C GLU A 202 2.07 -21.72 2.66
N LEU A 203 2.94 -22.45 3.36
CA LEU A 203 3.59 -23.63 2.83
C LEU A 203 2.65 -24.83 2.98
N ILE A 204 2.52 -25.62 1.91
CA ILE A 204 1.83 -26.92 1.97
C ILE A 204 2.81 -28.07 1.79
N THR A 205 2.54 -29.19 2.46
CA THR A 205 3.31 -30.42 2.39
C THR A 205 2.56 -31.50 1.59
N GLU A 206 3.20 -32.64 1.32
CA GLU A 206 2.57 -33.77 0.61
C GLU A 206 1.28 -34.29 1.29
N GLY A 207 1.06 -33.98 2.57
CA GLY A 207 -0.17 -34.32 3.29
C GLY A 207 -1.39 -33.45 2.97
N ASP A 208 -1.19 -32.30 2.32
CA ASP A 208 -2.20 -31.24 2.15
C ASP A 208 -2.73 -31.15 0.71
N LEU A 209 -2.55 -32.21 -0.08
CA LEU A 209 -2.74 -32.22 -1.55
C LEU A 209 -4.20 -32.33 -2.03
N GLU A 210 -5.20 -32.22 -1.15
CA GLU A 210 -6.58 -31.99 -1.59
C GLU A 210 -6.75 -30.52 -1.98
N LEU A 211 -6.45 -30.22 -3.24
CA LEU A 211 -6.65 -28.89 -3.82
C LEU A 211 -8.05 -28.80 -4.43
N GLU A 212 -8.91 -27.98 -3.82
CA GLU A 212 -10.19 -27.60 -4.43
C GLU A 212 -9.97 -26.63 -5.60
N ILE A 213 -10.70 -26.85 -6.69
CA ILE A 213 -10.69 -25.94 -7.85
C ILE A 213 -11.23 -24.57 -7.40
N GLY A 214 -10.42 -23.53 -7.56
CA GLY A 214 -10.77 -22.16 -7.16
C GLY A 214 -10.16 -21.72 -5.82
N ALA A 215 -9.46 -22.61 -5.11
CA ALA A 215 -8.71 -22.22 -3.91
C ALA A 215 -7.52 -21.30 -4.25
N PRO A 216 -7.09 -20.41 -3.32
CA PRO A 216 -5.89 -19.59 -3.49
C PRO A 216 -4.65 -20.43 -3.81
N VAL A 217 -3.75 -19.89 -4.63
CA VAL A 217 -2.47 -20.55 -4.95
C VAL A 217 -1.66 -20.75 -3.65
N ARG A 218 -1.30 -21.99 -3.36
CA ARG A 218 -0.44 -22.38 -2.24
C ARG A 218 0.92 -22.81 -2.76
N ASN A 219 1.99 -22.46 -2.05
CA ASN A 219 3.34 -22.86 -2.44
C ASN A 219 3.63 -24.28 -1.96
N PHE A 220 3.71 -25.22 -2.90
CA PHE A 220 4.19 -26.56 -2.59
C PHE A 220 5.70 -26.54 -2.37
N VAL A 221 6.11 -26.80 -1.13
CA VAL A 221 7.50 -27.01 -0.78
C VAL A 221 7.67 -28.48 -0.40
N PRO A 222 8.50 -29.25 -1.13
CA PRO A 222 8.70 -30.65 -0.83
C PRO A 222 9.13 -30.83 0.63
N LYS A 223 8.58 -31.84 1.31
CA LYS A 223 8.80 -32.07 2.74
C LYS A 223 10.28 -32.11 3.14
N GLY A 224 11.14 -32.71 2.30
CA GLY A 224 12.58 -32.77 2.53
C GLY A 224 13.32 -31.42 2.47
N VAL A 225 12.70 -30.38 1.90
CA VAL A 225 13.22 -29.00 1.96
C VAL A 225 12.88 -28.38 3.31
N ILE A 226 11.64 -28.54 3.79
CA ILE A 226 11.19 -28.03 5.09
C ILE A 226 12.00 -28.66 6.23
N GLU A 227 12.11 -29.99 6.24
CA GLU A 227 12.85 -30.75 7.28
C GLU A 227 14.32 -30.32 7.37
N LYS A 228 14.92 -29.84 6.28
CA LYS A 228 16.30 -29.33 6.26
C LYS A 228 16.43 -27.99 6.98
N TYR A 229 15.44 -27.11 6.86
CA TYR A 229 15.47 -25.77 7.47
C TYR A 229 14.95 -25.74 8.91
N ASP A 230 13.99 -26.60 9.28
CA ASP A 230 13.54 -26.76 10.67
C ASP A 230 14.60 -27.36 11.60
N SER A 231 15.66 -27.95 11.02
CA SER A 231 16.78 -28.56 11.75
C SER A 231 17.96 -27.60 12.01
N LEU A 232 17.86 -26.34 11.57
CA LEU A 232 18.84 -25.27 11.78
C LEU A 232 18.43 -24.37 12.95
#